data_AF-A0A7D4BAC1-F1
#
_entry.id   AF-A0A7D4BAC1-F1
#
_cell.length_a   1.000
_cell.length_b   1.000
_cell.length_c   1.000
_cell.angle_alpha   90.00
_cell.angle_beta   90.00
_cell.angle_gamma   90.00
#
_symmetry.space_group_name_H-M   'P 1'
#
loop_
_entity.id
_entity.type
_entity.pdbx_description
1 polymer ?
#
loop_
_entity_poly.entity_id
_entity_poly.type
_entity_poly.pdbx_seq_one_letter_code
_entity_poly.pdbx_strand_id
1 'polypeptide(L)'
;MSRAPQKPRDAKDLIQIDPEDDDVDPVTVIIFDDPDSRIVVDASDHTWEFAINDEIAYSRWEISELPEWIEPTLSRIGIRAVRSGEEGA
;
A
#
# COMPACT_ATOMS: atom_id res chain seq x y z
N MET A 1 7.48 2.40 24.72
CA MET A 1 7.41 3.76 24.15
C MET A 1 6.57 3.67 22.89
N SER A 2 5.37 4.23 22.88
CA SER A 2 4.45 4.12 21.74
C SER A 2 4.82 5.20 20.73
N ARG A 3 5.50 4.82 19.64
CA ARG A 3 5.71 5.70 18.50
C ARG A 3 4.37 5.76 17.76
N ALA A 4 3.60 6.81 18.01
CA ALA A 4 2.44 7.10 17.16
C ALA A 4 2.94 7.15 15.71
N PRO A 5 2.22 6.57 14.73
CA PRO A 5 2.61 6.65 13.33
C PRO A 5 2.74 8.13 12.98
N GLN A 6 3.97 8.62 12.85
CA GLN A 6 4.19 9.98 12.40
C GLN A 6 3.89 9.96 10.91
N LYS A 7 2.78 10.58 10.53
CA LYS A 7 2.49 10.83 9.12
C LYS A 7 3.75 11.41 8.47
N PRO A 8 4.32 10.76 7.45
CA PRO A 8 5.46 11.32 6.73
C PRO A 8 5.12 12.73 6.27
N ARG A 9 6.07 13.67 6.34
CA ARG A 9 5.81 15.10 6.08
C ARG A 9 5.20 15.36 4.69
N ASP A 10 5.46 14.45 3.77
CA ASP A 10 5.04 14.49 2.36
C ASP A 10 3.85 13.58 2.06
N ALA A 11 3.33 12.84 3.05
CA ALA A 11 2.15 12.01 2.85
C ALA A 11 0.88 12.88 2.78
N LYS A 12 0.06 12.67 1.76
CA LYS A 12 -1.27 13.29 1.66
C LYS A 12 -2.22 12.71 2.69
N ASP A 13 -2.22 11.39 2.86
CA ASP A 13 -3.11 10.69 3.78
C ASP A 13 -2.44 9.48 4.45
N LEU A 14 -3.00 9.07 5.58
CA LEU A 14 -2.59 7.87 6.32
C LEU A 14 -3.86 7.20 6.85
N ILE A 15 -4.07 5.97 6.42
CA ILE A 15 -5.26 5.17 6.72
C ILE A 15 -4.78 3.87 7.37
N GLN A 16 -5.28 3.59 8.56
CA GLN A 16 -5.10 2.28 9.16
C GLN A 16 -6.23 1.36 8.70
N ILE A 17 -5.89 0.21 8.14
CA ILE A 17 -6.85 -0.77 7.63
C ILE A 17 -6.62 -2.08 8.38
N ASP A 18 -7.71 -2.66 8.87
CA ASP A 18 -7.75 -4.00 9.42
C ASP A 18 -8.07 -4.96 8.24
N PRO A 19 -7.10 -5.76 7.75
CA PRO A 19 -7.33 -6.67 6.63
C PRO A 19 -8.46 -7.66 6.93
N GLU A 20 -9.08 -8.23 5.90
CA GLU A 20 -10.12 -9.27 6.10
C GLU A 20 -9.56 -10.60 6.59
N ASP A 21 -8.24 -10.74 6.52
CA ASP A 21 -7.51 -11.91 6.94
C ASP A 21 -7.14 -11.75 8.43
N ASP A 22 -7.77 -12.55 9.30
CA ASP A 22 -7.56 -12.53 10.75
C ASP A 22 -6.12 -12.91 11.15
N ASP A 23 -5.34 -13.51 10.24
CA ASP A 23 -3.92 -13.81 10.46
C ASP A 23 -2.99 -12.61 10.18
N VAL A 24 -3.55 -11.47 9.75
CA VAL A 24 -2.80 -10.27 9.39
C VAL A 24 -3.10 -9.14 10.36
N ASP A 25 -2.05 -8.62 11.01
CA ASP A 25 -2.15 -7.44 11.85
C ASP A 25 -2.66 -6.21 11.06
N PRO A 26 -3.27 -5.22 11.74
CA PRO A 26 -3.67 -3.97 11.13
C PRO A 26 -2.52 -3.31 10.36
N VAL A 27 -2.76 -2.98 9.10
CA VAL A 27 -1.77 -2.37 8.21
C VAL A 27 -1.99 -0.87 8.10
N THR A 28 -0.90 -0.14 7.93
CA THR A 28 -0.95 1.31 7.70
C THR A 28 -0.75 1.59 6.22
N VAL A 29 -1.72 2.20 5.57
CA VAL A 29 -1.62 2.66 4.19
C VAL A 29 -1.34 4.15 4.15
N ILE A 30 -0.25 4.53 3.49
CA ILE A 30 0.24 5.91 3.38
C ILE A 30 0.11 6.33 1.92
N ILE A 31 -0.63 7.40 1.66
CA ILE A 31 -0.94 7.89 0.31
C ILE A 31 -0.10 9.13 0.01
N PHE A 32 0.55 9.15 -1.14
CA PHE A 32 1.30 10.28 -1.69
C PHE A 32 0.71 10.67 -3.04
N ASP A 33 0.50 11.97 -3.28
CA ASP A 33 -0.09 12.50 -4.53
C ASP A 33 0.88 13.39 -5.34
N ASP A 34 2.00 13.84 -4.76
CA ASP A 34 2.97 14.73 -5.43
C ASP A 34 4.39 14.42 -4.94
N PRO A 35 5.41 14.37 -5.82
CA PRO A 35 5.36 14.53 -7.28
C PRO A 35 4.97 13.24 -8.05
N ASP A 36 4.88 12.09 -7.37
CA ASP A 36 4.47 10.81 -7.95
C ASP A 36 3.34 10.22 -7.11
N SER A 37 2.19 9.95 -7.73
CA SER A 37 1.08 9.24 -7.10
C SER A 37 1.53 7.84 -6.70
N ARG A 38 1.67 7.60 -5.40
CA ARG A 38 2.12 6.30 -4.86
C ARG A 38 1.47 5.99 -3.53
N ILE A 39 1.42 4.71 -3.20
CA ILE A 39 0.91 4.20 -1.94
C ILE A 39 1.98 3.33 -1.28
N VAL A 40 2.19 3.51 0.01
CA VAL A 40 3.02 2.64 0.83
C VAL A 40 2.12 1.87 1.78
N VAL A 41 2.19 0.54 1.73
CA VAL A 41 1.51 -0.34 2.68
C VAL A 41 2.54 -0.81 3.69
N ASP A 42 2.42 -0.38 4.92
CA ASP A 42 3.30 -0.72 6.03
C ASP A 42 2.58 -1.72 6.95
N ALA A 43 2.96 -2.99 6.87
CA ALA A 43 2.53 -4.03 7.81
C ALA A 43 3.64 -4.28 8.85
N SER A 44 3.28 -4.93 9.96
CA SER A 44 4.19 -5.21 11.10
C SER A 44 5.55 -5.77 10.67
N ASP A 45 5.58 -6.67 9.68
CA ASP A 45 6.77 -7.40 9.26
C ASP A 45 7.36 -6.95 7.92
N HIS A 46 6.57 -6.27 7.08
CA HIS A 46 6.93 -5.96 5.70
C HIS A 46 6.28 -4.65 5.24
N THR A 47 7.00 -3.91 4.39
CA THR A 47 6.51 -2.71 3.75
C THR A 47 6.46 -2.95 2.25
N TRP A 48 5.43 -2.46 1.56
CA TRP A 48 5.31 -2.48 0.10
C TRP A 48 5.09 -1.08 -0.43
N GLU A 49 5.71 -0.75 -1.56
CA GLU A 49 5.51 0.52 -2.26
C GLU A 49 4.91 0.28 -3.65
N PHE A 50 3.83 0.98 -3.94
CA PHE A 50 3.09 0.89 -5.19
C PHE A 50 3.00 2.24 -5.88
N ALA A 51 3.32 2.31 -7.18
CA ALA A 51 2.96 3.44 -8.02
C ALA A 51 1.48 3.30 -8.43
N ILE A 52 0.74 4.41 -8.44
CA ILE A 52 -0.68 4.41 -8.83
C ILE A 52 -0.82 5.00 -10.23
N ASN A 53 -1.39 4.22 -11.14
CA ASN A 53 -1.81 4.69 -12.46
C ASN A 53 -3.22 4.16 -12.77
N ASP A 54 -4.13 5.05 -13.17
CA ASP A 54 -5.52 4.72 -13.54
C ASP A 54 -6.23 3.77 -12.52
N GLU A 55 -6.11 4.08 -11.23
CA GLU A 55 -6.67 3.27 -10.12
C GLU A 55 -6.03 1.87 -9.97
N ILE A 56 -4.94 1.57 -10.67
CA ILE A 56 -4.16 0.33 -10.55
C ILE A 56 -2.87 0.61 -9.78
N ALA A 57 -2.57 -0.27 -8.80
CA ALA A 57 -1.36 -0.21 -8.00
C ALA A 57 -0.29 -1.14 -8.56
N TYR A 58 0.84 -0.59 -8.99
CA TYR A 58 1.99 -1.32 -9.52
C TYR A 58 3.10 -1.38 -8.48
N SER A 59 3.46 -2.59 -8.05
CA SER A 59 4.58 -2.79 -7.12
C SER A 59 5.85 -2.23 -7.73
N ARG A 60 6.50 -1.32 -7.01
CA ARG A 60 7.80 -0.77 -7.41
C ARG A 60 8.95 -1.75 -7.18
N TRP A 61 8.70 -2.83 -6.45
CA TRP A 61 9.72 -3.83 -6.15
C TRP A 61 9.45 -5.09 -6.95
N GLU A 62 10.53 -5.76 -7.37
CA GLU A 62 10.46 -7.09 -7.96
C GLU A 62 10.05 -8.10 -6.89
N ILE A 63 8.75 -8.39 -6.85
CA ILE A 63 8.14 -9.30 -5.88
C ILE A 63 7.54 -10.44 -6.67
N SER A 64 7.96 -11.67 -6.38
CA SER A 64 7.49 -12.85 -7.09
C SER A 64 6.00 -13.10 -6.88
N GLU A 65 5.48 -12.83 -5.68
CA GLU A 65 4.07 -12.96 -5.35
C GLU A 65 3.70 -11.96 -4.25
N LEU A 66 2.62 -11.21 -4.48
CA LEU A 66 2.07 -10.31 -3.46
C LEU A 66 1.14 -11.10 -2.54
N PRO A 67 1.11 -10.79 -1.23
CA PRO A 67 0.14 -11.39 -0.32
C PRO A 67 -1.30 -11.20 -0.82
N GLU A 68 -2.11 -12.25 -0.70
CA GLU A 68 -3.50 -12.27 -1.19
C GLU A 68 -4.39 -11.20 -0.54
N TRP A 69 -4.05 -10.76 0.68
CA TRP A 69 -4.77 -9.72 1.40
C TRP A 69 -4.50 -8.30 0.90
N ILE A 70 -3.43 -8.04 0.13
CA ILE A 70 -3.06 -6.70 -0.31
C ILE A 70 -4.08 -6.11 -1.27
N GLU A 71 -4.50 -6.86 -2.29
CA GLU A 71 -5.49 -6.39 -3.27
C GLU A 71 -6.83 -6.01 -2.63
N PRO A 72 -7.50 -6.87 -1.83
CA PRO A 72 -8.75 -6.49 -1.18
C PRO A 72 -8.58 -5.32 -0.20
N THR A 73 -7.42 -5.22 0.47
CA THR A 73 -7.09 -4.09 1.35
C THR A 73 -7.04 -2.78 0.57
N LEU A 74 -6.35 -2.76 -0.58
CA LEU A 74 -6.23 -1.56 -1.41
C LEU A 74 -7.53 -1.22 -2.17
N SER A 75 -8.39 -2.21 -2.45
CA SER A 75 -9.71 -1.95 -3.03
C SER A 75 -10.63 -1.13 -2.15
N ARG A 76 -10.44 -1.18 -0.82
CA ARG A 76 -11.21 -0.34 0.14
C ARG A 76 -10.92 1.15 0.02
N ILE A 77 -9.78 1.52 -0.57
CA ILE A 77 -9.37 2.91 -0.78
C ILE A 77 -9.46 3.34 -2.25
N GLY A 78 -10.11 2.54 -3.10
CA GLY A 78 -10.39 2.86 -4.49
C GLY A 78 -9.39 2.30 -5.50
N ILE A 79 -8.46 1.42 -5.09
CA ILE A 79 -7.57 0.73 -6.04
C ILE A 79 -8.26 -0.51 -6.61
N ARG A 80 -8.39 -0.58 -7.94
CA ARG A 80 -9.14 -1.63 -8.63
C ARG A 80 -8.37 -2.93 -8.80
N ALA A 81 -7.04 -2.86 -8.86
CA ALA A 81 -6.19 -4.02 -9.06
C ALA A 81 -4.78 -3.74 -8.55
N VAL A 82 -4.09 -4.79 -8.13
CA VAL A 82 -2.67 -4.72 -7.76
C VAL A 82 -1.86 -5.61 -8.68
N ARG A 83 -0.68 -5.14 -9.09
CA ARG A 83 0.22 -5.85 -10.00
C ARG A 83 1.62 -5.90 -9.42
N SER A 84 2.21 -7.09 -9.45
CA SER A 84 3.63 -7.30 -9.17
C SER A 84 4.44 -6.99 -10.43
N GLY A 85 4.98 -5.78 -10.54
CA GLY A 85 5.84 -5.36 -11.66
C GLY A 85 5.70 -3.88 -12.01
N GLU A 86 6.75 -3.32 -12.63
CA GLU A 86 6.73 -1.97 -13.20
C GLU A 86 5.75 -1.93 -14.40
N GLU A 87 5.09 -0.79 -14.58
CA GLU A 87 4.21 -0.55 -15.71
C GLU A 87 5.02 -0.55 -17.02
N GLY A 88 4.87 -1.62 -17.83
CA GLY A 88 5.46 -1.71 -19.17
C GLY A 88 6.67 -2.65 -19.26
N ALA A 89 6.40 -3.93 -19.50
CA ALA A 89 7.28 -4.83 -20.23
C ALA A 89 6.84 -4.93 -21.69
#